data_AF-A0A2T6BVY2-F1
#
_entry.id   AF-A0A2T6BVY2-F1
#
_cell.length_a   1.000
_cell.length_b   1.000
_cell.length_c   1.000
_cell.angle_alpha   90.00
_cell.angle_beta   90.00
_cell.angle_gamma   90.00
#
_symmetry.space_group_name_H-M   'P 1'
#
loop_
_entity.id
_entity.type
_entity.pdbx_description
1 polymer ?
#
loop_
_entity_poly.entity_id
_entity_poly.type
_entity_poly.pdbx_seq_one_letter_code
_entity_poly.pdbx_strand_id
1 'polypeptide(L)' 'MDFVSITSDDNWFKQHPEKIAGKEYVTTSLYFPVMVKGTKQDVLRVTKMNEKSKENKIRIAKAKAIALQLKRKRYESLQR' A
#
# COMPACT_ATOMS: atom_id res chain seq x y z
N MET A 1 15.26 -28.43 12.56
CA MET A 1 14.26 -27.43 12.12
C MET A 1 13.13 -28.22 11.49
N ASP A 2 12.03 -28.39 12.22
CA ASP A 2 10.88 -29.20 11.79
C ASP A 2 9.96 -28.39 10.86
N PHE A 3 9.39 -29.02 9.83
CA PHE A 3 8.49 -28.36 8.87
C PHE A 3 7.32 -27.68 9.58
N VAL A 4 6.79 -28.33 10.62
CA VAL A 4 5.73 -27.77 11.46
C VAL A 4 6.23 -26.53 12.19
N SER A 5 7.43 -26.52 12.76
CA SER A 5 7.96 -25.32 13.44
C SER A 5 8.14 -24.12 12.51
N ILE A 6 8.55 -24.33 11.26
CA ILE A 6 8.74 -23.26 10.26
C ILE A 6 7.38 -22.72 9.76
N THR A 7 6.38 -23.59 9.66
CA THR A 7 5.04 -23.25 9.12
C THR A 7 4.02 -22.85 10.19
N SER A 8 4.29 -23.19 11.45
CA SER A 8 3.43 -22.85 12.61
C SER A 8 3.79 -21.52 13.23
N ASP A 9 4.88 -20.88 12.80
CA ASP A 9 5.25 -19.53 13.21
C ASP A 9 4.41 -18.47 12.49
N ASP A 10 3.12 -18.53 12.80
CA ASP A 10 2.13 -17.47 12.76
C ASP A 10 2.55 -16.23 13.59
N ASN A 11 3.73 -16.28 14.21
CA ASN A 11 4.33 -15.24 15.02
C ASN A 11 4.51 -13.94 14.21
N TRP A 12 4.75 -14.02 12.90
CA TRP A 12 4.82 -12.83 12.05
C TRP A 12 3.46 -12.11 11.95
N PHE A 13 2.35 -12.85 11.77
CA PHE A 13 1.01 -12.27 11.73
C PHE A 13 0.52 -11.85 13.13
N LYS A 14 0.97 -12.53 14.20
CA LYS A 14 0.78 -12.09 15.59
C LYS A 14 1.52 -10.77 15.89
N GLN A 15 2.72 -10.59 15.36
CA GLN A 15 3.51 -9.37 15.51
C GLN A 15 3.05 -8.24 14.58
N HIS A 16 2.45 -8.59 13.43
CA HIS A 16 1.96 -7.65 12.43
C HIS A 16 0.48 -7.88 12.07
N PRO A 17 -0.46 -7.75 13.04
CA PRO A 17 -1.88 -7.94 12.76
C PRO A 17 -2.42 -6.92 11.75
N GLU A 18 -1.77 -5.76 11.61
CA GLU A 18 -2.10 -4.74 10.62
C GLU A 18 -1.87 -5.18 9.17
N LYS A 19 -1.09 -6.25 8.96
CA LYS A 19 -0.79 -6.81 7.64
C LYS A 19 -1.71 -7.96 7.25
N ILE A 20 -2.70 -8.29 8.07
CA ILE A 20 -3.71 -9.29 7.73
C ILE A 20 -4.75 -8.63 6.80
N ALA A 21 -4.83 -9.13 5.57
CA ALA A 21 -5.75 -8.64 4.56
C ALA A 21 -7.10 -9.38 4.63
N GLY A 22 -7.86 -9.12 5.69
CA GLY A 22 -9.21 -9.67 5.87
C GLY A 22 -9.54 -10.01 7.31
N LYS A 23 -10.71 -10.63 7.51
CA LYS A 23 -11.11 -11.22 8.81
C LYS A 23 -11.29 -12.71 8.65
N GLU A 24 -10.80 -13.44 9.65
CA GLU A 24 -11.06 -14.87 9.79
C GLU A 24 -12.54 -15.10 10.09
N TYR A 25 -13.10 -16.15 9.49
CA TYR A 25 -14.44 -16.61 9.77
C TYR A 25 -14.47 -18.13 9.79
N VAL A 26 -15.26 -18.66 10.72
CA VAL A 26 -15.47 -20.10 10.85
C VAL A 26 -16.50 -20.51 9.81
N THR A 27 -16.20 -21.59 9.08
CA THR A 27 -17.12 -22.16 8.10
C THR A 27 -17.60 -23.51 8.57
N THR A 28 -18.70 -23.98 7.98
CA THR A 28 -19.26 -25.32 8.23
C THR A 28 -18.56 -26.40 7.41
N SER A 29 -17.54 -26.06 6.63
CA SER A 29 -16.79 -27.01 5.82
C SER A 29 -15.92 -27.90 6.71
N LEU A 30 -16.06 -29.22 6.55
CA LEU A 30 -15.21 -30.20 7.24
C LEU A 30 -13.73 -30.05 6.85
N TYR A 31 -13.47 -29.67 5.60
CA TYR A 31 -12.11 -29.56 5.05
C TYR A 31 -11.47 -28.19 5.27
N PHE A 32 -12.28 -27.13 5.41
CA PHE A 32 -11.80 -25.76 5.55
C PHE A 32 -12.55 -25.03 6.68
N PRO A 33 -12.39 -25.46 7.94
CA PRO A 33 -13.16 -24.93 9.06
C PRO A 33 -12.87 -23.46 9.36
N VAL A 34 -11.70 -22.95 8.95
CA VAL A 34 -11.33 -21.54 9.08
C VAL A 34 -10.95 -20.99 7.71
N MET A 35 -11.53 -19.86 7.34
CA MET A 35 -11.23 -19.16 6.09
C MET A 35 -11.03 -17.67 6.35
N VAL A 36 -10.30 -17.00 5.46
CA VAL A 36 -10.09 -15.55 5.52
C VAL A 36 -10.93 -14.87 4.45
N LYS A 37 -11.76 -13.91 4.83
CA LYS A 37 -12.51 -13.07 3.89
C LYS A 37 -11.95 -11.65 3.92
N GLY A 38 -11.42 -11.21 2.79
CA GLY A 38 -10.91 -9.85 2.60
C GLY A 38 -11.61 -9.17 1.43
N THR A 39 -11.80 -7.86 1.53
CA THR A 39 -12.22 -7.04 0.40
C THR A 39 -11.01 -6.57 -0.40
N LYS A 40 -11.22 -6.13 -1.64
CA LYS A 40 -10.18 -5.47 -2.44
C LYS A 40 -9.54 -4.28 -1.69
N GLN A 41 -10.33 -3.59 -0.86
CA GLN A 41 -9.85 -2.45 -0.08
C GLN A 41 -8.88 -2.89 1.03
N ASP A 42 -9.11 -4.04 1.66
CA ASP A 42 -8.21 -4.60 2.67
C ASP A 42 -6.84 -4.97 2.07
N VAL A 43 -6.86 -5.57 0.88
CA VAL A 43 -5.63 -5.89 0.15
C VAL A 43 -4.85 -4.62 -0.19
N LEU A 44 -5.53 -3.58 -0.68
CA LEU A 44 -4.89 -2.30 -1.01
C LEU A 44 -4.33 -1.57 0.22
N ARG A 45 -4.99 -1.69 1.38
CA ARG A 45 -4.53 -1.13 2.66
C ARG A 45 -3.21 -1.78 3.10
N VAL A 46 -3.16 -3.11 3.10
CA VAL A 46 -1.99 -3.87 3.56
C VAL A 46 -0.81 -3.68 2.61
N THR A 47 -1.05 -3.72 1.30
CA THR A 47 0.02 -3.72 0.29
C THR A 47 0.53 -2.32 -0.04
N LYS A 48 -0.18 -1.24 0.37
CA LYS A 48 0.17 0.17 0.10
C LYS A 48 0.45 0.51 -1.38
N MET A 49 -0.02 -0.31 -2.32
CA MET A 49 0.30 -0.16 -3.74
C MET A 49 -0.17 1.18 -4.34
N ASN A 50 -1.21 1.80 -3.77
CA ASN A 50 -1.75 3.07 -4.25
C ASN A 50 -1.02 4.32 -3.70
N GLU A 51 -0.30 4.21 -2.59
CA GLU A 51 0.34 5.39 -1.94
C GLU A 51 1.54 5.88 -2.76
N LYS A 52 2.40 4.96 -3.24
CA LYS A 52 3.55 5.30 -4.10
C LYS A 52 3.13 5.99 -5.39
N SER A 53 1.98 5.62 -5.96
CA SER A 53 1.43 6.27 -7.16
C SER A 53 0.99 7.70 -6.89
N LYS A 54 0.34 7.94 -5.74
CA LYS A 54 -0.14 9.27 -5.34
C LYS A 54 1.01 10.21 -5.02
N GLU A 55 2.03 9.75 -4.29
CA GLU A 55 3.24 10.53 -3.97
C GLU A 55 4.00 10.93 -5.23
N ASN A 56 4.17 10.00 -6.18
CA ASN A 56 4.82 10.30 -7.45
C ASN A 56 4.06 11.35 -8.26
N LYS A 57 2.72 11.29 -8.30
CA LYS A 57 1.89 12.31 -8.97
C LYS A 57 2.05 13.69 -8.34
N ILE A 58 2.05 13.76 -7.00
CA ILE A 58 2.26 15.02 -6.27
C ILE A 58 3.66 15.60 -6.56
N ARG A 59 4.69 14.75 -6.57
CA ARG A 59 6.07 15.17 -6.88
C ARG A 59 6.18 15.75 -8.29
N ILE A 60 5.59 15.09 -9.29
CA ILE A 60 5.57 15.57 -10.68
C ILE A 60 4.83 16.91 -10.78
N ALA A 61 3.69 17.06 -10.10
CA ALA A 61 2.92 18.30 -10.11
C ALA A 61 3.72 19.48 -9.53
N LYS A 62 4.42 19.27 -8.40
CA LYS A 62 5.29 20.28 -7.78
C LYS A 62 6.43 20.69 -8.72
N ALA A 63 7.11 19.72 -9.34
CA ALA A 63 8.19 20.00 -10.29
C ALA A 63 7.70 20.82 -11.49
N LYS A 64 6.53 20.50 -12.04
CA LYS A 64 5.90 21.27 -13.13
C LYS A 64 5.57 22.71 -12.71
N ALA A 65 5.04 22.90 -11.51
CA ALA A 65 4.73 24.23 -10.99
C ALA A 65 5.98 25.11 -10.85
N ILE A 66 7.06 24.55 -10.31
CA ILE A 66 8.36 25.26 -10.20
C ILE A 66 8.90 25.64 -11.57
N ALA A 67 8.88 24.71 -12.54
CA ALA A 67 9.33 24.98 -13.90
C ALA A 67 8.52 26.10 -14.57
N LEU A 68 7.21 26.16 -14.32
CA LEU A 68 6.34 27.22 -14.84
C LEU A 68 6.69 28.59 -14.23
N GLN A 69 6.92 28.66 -12.92
CA GLN A 69 7.33 29.90 -12.26
C GLN A 69 8.68 30.42 -12.78
N LEU A 70 9.64 29.52 -13.01
CA LEU A 70 10.94 29.87 -13.59
C LEU A 70 10.80 30.41 -15.02
N LYS A 71 9.97 29.76 -15.85
CA LYS A 71 9.66 30.26 -17.20
C LYS A 71 9.02 31.65 -17.16
N ARG A 72 8.09 31.88 -16.24
CA ARG A 72 7.42 33.17 -16.07
C ARG A 72 8.41 34.28 -15.72
N LYS A 73 9.25 34.06 -14.69
CA LYS A 73 10.29 35.02 -14.27
C LYS A 73 11.27 35.35 -15.41
N ARG A 74 11.67 34.34 -16.19
CA ARG A 74 12.55 34.54 -17.36
C ARG A 74 11.89 35.44 -18.41
N TYR A 75 10.61 35.23 -18.70
CA TYR A 75 9.90 36.06 -19.66
C TYR A 75 9.77 37.51 -19.18
N GLU A 76 9.42 37.70 -17.90
CA GLU A 76 9.36 39.02 -17.25
C GLU A 76 10.73 39.75 -17.32
N SER A 77 11.85 39.04 -17.21
CA SER A 77 13.19 39.63 -17.34
C SER A 77 13.62 40.00 -18.76
N LEU A 78 13.00 39.41 -19.78
CA LEU A 78 13.31 39.70 -21.19
C LEU A 78 12.52 40.90 -21.75
N GLN A 79 11.48 41.34 -21.03
CA GLN A 79 10.64 42.48 -21.40
C GLN A 79 11.06 43.80 -20.72
N ARG A 80 12.13 43.78 -19.93
CA ARG A 80 12.78 44.98 -19.34
C ARG A 80 14.05 45.28 -20.11
#